data_AF-A0A1M6AU39-F1
#
_entry.id   AF-A0A1M6AU39-F1
#
_cell.length_a   1.000
_cell.length_b   1.000
_cell.length_c   1.000
_cell.angle_alpha   90.00
_cell.angle_beta   90.00
_cell.angle_gamma   90.00
#
_symmetry.space_group_name_H-M   'P 1'
#
loop_
_entity.id
_entity.type
_entity.pdbx_description
1 polymer ?
#
loop_
_entity_poly.entity_id
_entity_poly.type
_entity_poly.pdbx_seq_one_letter_code
_entity_poly.pdbx_strand_id
1 'polypeptide(L)'
;MGFLHEIRNLEFIKDLEREINTDVLLFGVDGFTYYGNLQAIEDCRIAFLTPAITAESNEVEILTPGGEIREVTFLRVDLWSIIAKGSGIVNDPFNNTGSGNALNVNGVIGLGQRDGEEQRQDGHDLVCQLRRMVGDTVVLTTLGGFLFEGTLGAADNCLALLTVNSIFVPGTDQCISNRDVRSVLVNLESLTSISTVCCC
;
A
#
# COMPACT_ATOMS: atom_id res chain seq x y z
N MET A 1 -19.25 16.06 -5.64
CA MET A 1 -19.75 15.07 -4.67
C MET A 1 -18.63 14.06 -4.50
N GLY A 2 -17.85 14.20 -3.42
CA GLY A 2 -16.53 13.60 -3.30
C GLY A 2 -16.57 12.09 -3.05
N PHE A 3 -15.85 11.34 -3.89
CA PHE A 3 -15.53 9.91 -3.75
C PHE A 3 -14.44 9.66 -2.67
N LEU A 4 -14.38 10.48 -1.61
CA LEU A 4 -13.48 10.20 -0.49
C LEU A 4 -14.16 9.14 0.37
N HIS A 5 -13.95 7.88 -0.02
CA HIS A 5 -14.28 6.73 0.79
C HIS A 5 -13.37 6.76 2.01
N GLU A 6 -13.90 7.12 3.18
CA GLU A 6 -13.15 7.03 4.43
C GLU A 6 -12.97 5.56 4.78
N ILE A 7 -11.73 5.09 4.75
CA ILE A 7 -11.38 3.70 5.04
C ILE A 7 -11.09 3.63 6.54
N ARG A 8 -12.10 3.27 7.32
CA ARG A 8 -12.07 3.36 8.79
C ARG A 8 -11.82 1.99 9.42
N ASN A 9 -10.63 1.44 9.21
CA ASN A 9 -10.24 0.18 9.82
C ASN A 9 -9.43 0.41 11.10
N LEU A 10 -10.09 0.31 12.26
CA LEU A 10 -9.42 0.51 13.56
C LEU A 10 -8.40 -0.59 13.87
N GLU A 11 -8.57 -1.81 13.35
CA GLU A 11 -7.58 -2.89 13.55
C GLU A 11 -6.30 -2.60 12.76
N PHE A 12 -6.40 -1.98 11.58
CA PHE A 12 -5.24 -1.47 10.84
C PHE A 12 -4.44 -0.48 11.68
N ILE A 13 -5.13 0.49 12.30
CA ILE A 13 -4.51 1.56 13.09
C ILE A 13 -3.87 0.99 14.36
N LYS A 14 -4.55 0.07 15.06
CA LYS A 14 -3.97 -0.62 16.23
C LYS A 14 -2.70 -1.38 15.88
N ASP A 15 -2.64 -1.98 14.69
CA ASP A 15 -1.43 -2.67 14.24
C ASP A 15 -0.31 -1.68 13.90
N LEU A 16 -0.65 -0.52 13.34
CA LEU A 16 0.29 0.57 13.11
C LEU A 16 0.81 1.19 14.43
N GLU A 17 -0.03 1.31 15.47
CA GLU A 17 0.40 1.77 16.81
C GLU A 17 1.46 0.86 17.44
N ARG A 18 1.53 -0.42 17.06
CA ARG A 18 2.58 -1.35 17.51
C ARG A 18 3.93 -1.10 16.84
N GLU A 19 3.95 -0.34 15.74
CA GLU A 19 5.12 -0.02 14.93
C GLU A 19 5.66 1.39 15.18
N ILE A 20 5.24 2.03 16.29
CA ILE A 20 5.82 3.30 16.72
C ILE A 20 7.33 3.13 16.96
N ASN A 21 8.10 4.13 16.52
CA ASN A 21 9.56 4.20 16.43
C ASN A 21 10.19 3.25 15.40
N THR A 22 9.43 2.78 14.40
CA THR A 22 9.95 1.94 13.33
C THR A 22 9.72 2.56 11.95
N ASP A 23 10.52 2.14 10.97
CA ASP A 23 10.38 2.58 9.60
C ASP A 23 9.18 1.88 8.95
N VAL A 24 8.31 2.66 8.35
CA VAL A 24 7.07 2.20 7.74
C VAL A 24 6.92 2.79 6.33
N LEU A 25 6.24 2.02 5.49
CA LEU A 25 5.85 2.46 4.15
C LEU A 25 4.32 2.53 4.10
N LEU A 26 3.73 3.71 3.94
CA LEU A 26 2.28 3.89 3.92
C LEU A 26 1.80 4.15 2.49
N PHE A 27 0.77 3.41 2.08
CA PHE A 27 0.17 3.55 0.75
C PHE A 27 -1.17 4.26 0.86
N GLY A 28 -1.34 5.37 0.16
CA GLY A 28 -2.54 6.21 0.19
C GLY A 28 -3.52 5.90 -0.94
N VAL A 29 -4.82 6.06 -0.69
CA VAL A 29 -5.89 5.87 -1.70
C VAL A 29 -5.76 6.82 -2.90
N ASP A 30 -5.00 7.90 -2.74
CA ASP A 30 -4.65 8.89 -3.77
C ASP A 30 -3.48 8.47 -4.67
N GLY A 31 -2.91 7.28 -4.44
CA GLY A 31 -1.77 6.76 -5.19
C GLY A 31 -0.42 7.23 -4.67
N PHE A 32 -0.37 8.03 -3.59
CA PHE A 32 0.88 8.43 -2.97
C PHE A 32 1.43 7.32 -2.08
N THR A 33 2.76 7.22 -2.01
CA THR A 33 3.45 6.36 -1.04
C THR A 33 4.33 7.21 -0.15
N TYR A 34 4.22 7.01 1.16
CA TYR A 34 4.96 7.76 2.17
C TYR A 34 5.93 6.83 2.88
N TYR A 35 7.21 7.18 2.90
CA TYR A 35 8.24 6.42 3.58
C TYR A 35 8.89 7.26 4.67
N GLY A 36 8.88 6.74 5.89
CA GLY A 36 9.40 7.45 7.05
C GLY A 36 9.38 6.60 8.31
N ASN A 37 9.97 7.11 9.38
CA ASN A 37 9.88 6.54 10.71
C ASN A 37 8.59 7.02 11.41
N LEU A 38 7.76 6.09 11.86
CA LEU A 38 6.52 6.40 12.55
C LEU A 38 6.79 6.82 13.99
N GLN A 39 6.54 8.07 14.34
CA GLN A 39 6.85 8.60 15.67
C GLN A 39 5.64 8.63 16.61
N ALA A 40 4.46 8.92 16.07
CA ALA A 40 3.25 9.00 16.86
C ALA A 40 2.02 8.79 15.98
N ILE A 41 0.92 8.38 16.62
CA ILE A 41 -0.43 8.42 16.04
C ILE A 41 -1.29 9.26 16.98
N GLU A 42 -1.81 10.37 16.46
CA GLU A 42 -2.69 11.28 17.18
C GLU A 42 -4.16 10.94 16.83
N ASP A 43 -5.00 10.87 17.86
CA ASP A 43 -6.46 10.65 17.75
C ASP A 43 -6.88 9.43 16.91
N CYS A 44 -6.05 8.37 16.90
CA CYS A 44 -6.23 7.19 16.04
C CYS A 44 -6.51 7.57 14.57
N ARG A 45 -5.88 8.65 14.09
CA ARG A 45 -6.15 9.19 12.76
C ARG A 45 -4.93 9.80 12.09
N ILE A 46 -4.11 10.57 12.80
CA ILE A 46 -3.00 11.29 12.17
C ILE A 46 -1.70 10.59 12.54
N ALA A 47 -1.04 9.99 11.56
CA ALA A 47 0.32 9.49 11.75
C ALA A 47 1.33 10.62 11.55
N PHE A 48 2.29 10.72 12.46
CA PHE A 48 3.42 11.64 12.36
C PHE A 48 4.67 10.85 11.95
N LEU A 49 5.24 11.21 10.79
CA LEU A 49 6.44 10.60 10.25
C LEU A 49 7.63 11.56 10.33
N THR A 50 8.76 11.04 10.75
CA THR A 50 10.09 11.67 10.65
C THR A 50 10.97 10.89 9.68
N PRO A 51 12.16 11.40 9.29
CA PRO A 51 13.04 10.69 8.37
C PRO A 51 13.27 9.24 8.81
N ALA A 52 13.23 8.31 7.86
CA ALA A 52 13.42 6.90 8.14
C ALA A 52 14.86 6.63 8.60
N ILE A 53 15.04 5.64 9.48
CA ILE A 53 16.36 5.24 9.98
C ILE A 53 17.17 4.56 8.86
N THR A 54 16.47 3.84 7.99
CA THR A 54 17.03 3.03 6.90
C THR A 54 17.11 3.81 5.57
N ALA A 55 16.53 5.02 5.50
CA ALA A 55 16.62 5.86 4.30
C ALA A 55 18.06 6.34 4.06
N GLU A 56 18.40 6.53 2.79
CA GLU A 56 19.63 7.25 2.44
C GLU A 56 19.48 8.77 2.60
N SER A 57 18.26 9.28 2.44
CA SER A 57 17.93 10.68 2.71
C SER A 57 17.74 10.94 4.21
N ASN A 58 18.06 12.16 4.63
CA ASN A 58 17.77 12.68 5.98
C ASN A 58 16.37 13.33 6.05
N GLU A 59 15.49 13.03 5.10
CA GLU A 59 14.13 13.56 5.00
C GLU A 59 13.10 12.43 4.92
N VAL A 60 11.84 12.75 5.16
CA VAL A 60 10.71 11.87 4.85
C VAL A 60 10.48 11.89 3.35
N GLU A 61 10.33 10.73 2.75
CA GLU A 61 10.19 10.61 1.30
C GLU A 61 8.75 10.34 0.90
N ILE A 62 8.29 11.05 -0.13
CA ILE A 62 6.95 10.95 -0.69
C ILE A 62 7.07 10.61 -2.16
N LEU A 63 6.69 9.39 -2.52
CA LEU A 63 6.56 8.98 -3.91
C LEU A 63 5.17 9.36 -4.42
N THR A 64 5.15 10.24 -5.41
CA THR A 64 3.93 10.68 -6.09
C THR A 64 3.43 9.60 -7.06
N PRO A 65 2.12 9.57 -7.38
CA PRO A 65 1.59 8.66 -8.40
C PRO A 65 2.10 8.94 -9.82
N GLY A 66 2.87 10.03 -10.02
CA GLY A 66 3.60 10.32 -11.25
C GLY A 66 5.03 9.77 -11.27
N GLY A 67 5.46 9.08 -10.21
CA GLY A 67 6.80 8.50 -10.09
C GLY A 67 7.88 9.46 -9.56
N GLU A 68 7.53 10.70 -9.22
CA GLU A 68 8.47 11.65 -8.61
C GLU A 68 8.59 11.42 -7.11
N ILE A 69 9.81 11.46 -6.56
CA ILE A 69 10.07 11.48 -5.12
C ILE A 69 10.18 12.93 -4.64
N ARG A 70 9.51 13.25 -3.53
CA ARG A 70 9.59 14.53 -2.83
C ARG A 70 10.07 14.29 -1.40
N GLU A 71 11.11 15.00 -1.03
CA GLU A 71 11.70 14.95 0.31
C GLU A 71 11.12 16.10 1.15
N VAL A 72 10.70 15.78 2.38
CA VAL A 72 10.16 16.75 3.34
C VAL A 72 10.69 16.47 4.75
N THR A 73 10.88 17.52 5.56
CA THR A 73 11.46 17.36 6.91
C THR A 73 10.61 16.52 7.87
N PHE A 74 9.28 16.62 7.79
CA PHE A 74 8.34 15.81 8.55
C PHE A 74 7.02 15.72 7.79
N LEU A 75 6.22 14.70 8.08
CA LEU A 75 4.93 14.50 7.43
C LEU A 75 3.84 14.12 8.43
N ARG A 76 2.62 14.63 8.17
CA ARG A 76 1.40 14.20 8.85
C ARG A 76 0.48 13.56 7.82
N VAL A 77 0.08 12.32 8.09
CA VAL A 77 -0.71 11.51 7.15
C VAL A 77 -2.04 11.13 7.81
N ASP A 78 -3.15 11.33 7.09
CA ASP A 78 -4.46 10.86 7.53
C ASP A 78 -4.58 9.35 7.30
N LEU A 79 -4.64 8.57 8.38
CA LEU A 79 -4.69 7.11 8.33
C LEU A 79 -5.98 6.58 7.70
N TRP A 80 -7.05 7.38 7.63
CA TRP A 80 -8.29 6.97 6.95
C TRP A 80 -8.19 7.03 5.43
N SER A 81 -7.11 7.63 4.89
CA SER A 81 -6.79 7.55 3.47
C SER A 81 -5.74 6.48 3.17
N ILE A 82 -5.26 5.72 4.17
CA ILE A 82 -4.23 4.69 3.99
C ILE A 82 -4.88 3.33 3.72
N ILE A 83 -4.44 2.70 2.64
CA ILE A 83 -4.96 1.44 2.12
C ILE A 83 -4.09 0.24 2.49
N ALA A 84 -2.82 0.45 2.79
CA ALA A 84 -1.87 -0.59 3.15
C ALA A 84 -0.67 0.01 3.88
N LYS A 85 0.04 -0.84 4.64
CA LYS A 85 1.36 -0.53 5.19
C LYS A 85 2.37 -1.62 4.85
N GLY A 86 3.58 -1.23 4.46
CA GLY A 86 4.76 -2.08 4.39
C GLY A 86 5.53 -2.00 5.70
N SER A 87 5.96 -3.15 6.20
CA SER A 87 6.66 -3.31 7.48
C SER A 87 7.88 -4.21 7.32
N GLY A 88 8.82 -4.09 8.26
CA GLY A 88 10.10 -4.81 8.19
C GLY A 88 10.97 -4.29 7.05
N ILE A 89 11.15 -2.97 6.99
CA ILE A 89 12.00 -2.31 6.00
C ILE A 89 13.46 -2.73 6.25
N VAL A 90 14.16 -3.17 5.21
CA VAL A 90 15.55 -3.64 5.26
C VAL A 90 16.48 -2.71 4.49
N ASN A 91 16.04 -2.22 3.34
CA ASN A 91 16.71 -1.22 2.54
C ASN A 91 15.72 -0.11 2.20
N ASP A 92 16.25 1.05 1.85
CA ASP A 92 15.48 2.14 1.28
C ASP A 92 14.67 1.66 0.05
N PRO A 93 13.32 1.70 0.11
CA PRO A 93 12.45 1.21 -0.95
C PRO A 93 12.44 2.10 -2.20
N PHE A 94 12.94 3.33 -2.11
CA PHE A 94 12.96 4.30 -3.20
C PHE A 94 14.33 4.44 -3.86
N ASN A 95 15.40 3.97 -3.23
CA ASN A 95 16.76 4.05 -3.79
C ASN A 95 16.90 3.42 -5.19
N ASN A 96 16.20 2.31 -5.46
CA ASN A 96 16.21 1.72 -6.81
C ASN A 96 15.47 2.60 -7.84
N THR A 97 14.46 3.35 -7.42
CA THR A 97 13.57 4.12 -8.30
C THR A 97 14.24 5.37 -8.91
N GLY A 98 15.46 5.71 -8.49
CA GLY A 98 16.21 6.91 -8.88
C GLY A 98 17.03 6.86 -10.17
N SER A 99 16.99 5.78 -10.97
CA SER A 99 17.73 5.76 -12.25
C SER A 99 16.95 5.06 -13.37
N GLY A 100 16.32 5.86 -14.23
CA GLY A 100 15.70 5.34 -15.44
C GLY A 100 14.90 6.41 -16.18
N ASN A 101 15.40 6.82 -17.34
CA ASN A 101 14.72 7.66 -18.31
C ASN A 101 13.27 7.22 -18.51
N ALA A 102 12.35 8.18 -18.47
CA ALA A 102 10.96 8.02 -18.87
C ALA A 102 10.86 7.27 -20.22
N LEU A 103 10.51 5.98 -20.16
CA LEU A 103 10.11 5.22 -21.33
C LEU A 103 8.59 5.31 -21.43
N ASN A 104 8.18 6.02 -22.47
CA ASN A 104 6.80 6.19 -22.91
C ASN A 104 6.15 4.83 -23.17
N VAL A 105 5.36 4.33 -22.22
CA VAL A 105 4.46 3.19 -22.45
C VAL A 105 3.06 3.74 -22.70
N ASN A 106 2.70 3.83 -23.99
CA ASN A 106 1.32 3.88 -24.44
C ASN A 106 0.63 2.56 -24.07
N GLY A 107 0.05 2.50 -22.88
CA GLY A 107 -0.81 1.41 -22.40
C GLY A 107 -2.27 1.86 -22.37
N VAL A 108 -3.08 1.29 -23.26
CA VAL A 108 -4.52 1.54 -23.37
C VAL A 108 -5.23 1.20 -22.06
N ILE A 109 -5.84 2.20 -21.40
CA ILE A 109 -6.80 1.98 -20.30
C ILE A 109 -8.20 2.25 -20.85
N GLY A 110 -8.91 1.17 -21.18
CA GLY A 110 -10.33 1.24 -21.51
C GLY A 110 -11.13 1.59 -20.26
N LEU A 111 -11.55 2.85 -20.11
CA LEU A 111 -12.53 3.27 -19.13
C LEU A 111 -13.91 2.74 -19.56
N GLY A 112 -14.25 1.54 -19.10
CA GLY A 112 -15.62 1.04 -19.14
C GLY A 112 -16.44 1.77 -18.09
N GLN A 113 -17.23 2.75 -18.51
CA GLN A 113 -18.34 3.28 -17.70
C GLN A 113 -19.34 2.15 -17.46
N ARG A 114 -19.55 1.79 -16.20
CA ARG A 114 -20.79 1.18 -15.75
C ARG A 114 -21.35 2.02 -14.62
N ASP A 115 -22.38 2.79 -14.98
CA ASP A 115 -23.36 3.30 -14.04
C ASP A 115 -24.04 2.11 -13.36
N GLY A 116 -24.06 2.10 -12.03
CA GLY A 116 -24.72 1.06 -11.25
C GLY A 116 -24.46 1.23 -9.76
N GLU A 117 -25.44 1.77 -9.05
CA GLU A 117 -25.51 1.81 -7.59
C GLU A 117 -25.59 0.37 -7.03
N GLU A 118 -24.46 -0.31 -6.85
CA GLU A 118 -24.42 -1.61 -6.17
C GLU A 118 -23.74 -1.48 -4.80
N GLN A 119 -24.60 -1.38 -3.78
CA GLN A 119 -24.22 -1.36 -2.37
C GLN A 119 -23.63 -2.71 -1.94
N ARG A 120 -22.34 -2.71 -1.61
CA ARG A 120 -21.72 -3.45 -0.49
C ARG A 120 -21.97 -4.97 -0.35
N GLN A 121 -22.26 -5.70 -1.43
CA GLN A 121 -22.30 -7.17 -1.38
C GLN A 121 -21.00 -7.80 -1.94
N ASP A 122 -20.41 -7.22 -2.99
CA ASP A 122 -19.27 -7.83 -3.71
C ASP A 122 -17.95 -7.88 -2.93
N GLY A 123 -17.69 -6.88 -2.07
CA GLY A 123 -16.45 -6.84 -1.28
C GLY A 123 -16.35 -7.98 -0.27
N HIS A 124 -17.48 -8.43 0.29
CA HIS A 124 -17.48 -9.55 1.25
C HIS A 124 -17.15 -10.87 0.55
N ASP A 125 -17.59 -11.05 -0.69
CA ASP A 125 -17.32 -12.26 -1.47
C ASP A 125 -15.84 -12.36 -1.85
N LEU A 126 -15.21 -11.25 -2.23
CA LEU A 126 -13.76 -11.21 -2.48
C LEU A 126 -12.96 -11.55 -1.21
N VAL A 127 -13.33 -11.00 -0.05
CA VAL A 127 -12.67 -11.33 1.23
C VAL A 127 -12.85 -12.80 1.59
N CYS A 128 -14.06 -13.36 1.37
CA CYS A 128 -14.32 -14.78 1.58
C CYS A 128 -13.51 -15.68 0.66
N GLN A 129 -13.29 -15.29 -0.59
CA GLN A 129 -12.43 -16.01 -1.52
C GLN A 129 -10.97 -15.91 -1.11
N LEU A 130 -10.49 -14.71 -0.73
CA LEU A 130 -9.12 -14.49 -0.30
C LEU A 130 -8.75 -15.36 0.91
N ARG A 131 -9.66 -15.50 1.88
CA ARG A 131 -9.47 -16.40 3.04
C ARG A 131 -9.19 -17.86 2.67
N ARG A 132 -9.67 -18.32 1.51
CA ARG A 132 -9.42 -19.68 1.03
C ARG A 132 -8.05 -19.84 0.36
N MET A 133 -7.36 -18.74 0.09
CA MET A 133 -6.05 -18.68 -0.57
C MET A 133 -4.91 -18.50 0.44
N VAL A 134 -5.15 -18.67 1.74
CA VAL A 134 -4.10 -18.55 2.77
C VAL A 134 -3.05 -19.65 2.54
N GLY A 135 -1.79 -19.23 2.42
CA GLY A 135 -0.66 -20.08 2.03
C GLY A 135 -0.30 -19.99 0.55
N ASP A 136 -1.18 -19.44 -0.30
CA ASP A 136 -0.94 -19.31 -1.74
C ASP A 136 -0.24 -17.98 -2.08
N THR A 137 0.41 -17.95 -3.24
CA THR A 137 0.89 -16.71 -3.85
C THR A 137 -0.27 -15.98 -4.51
N VAL A 138 -0.59 -14.81 -4.00
CA VAL A 138 -1.70 -13.97 -4.44
C VAL A 138 -1.22 -12.63 -4.97
N VAL A 139 -2.05 -12.05 -5.83
CA VAL A 139 -1.95 -10.68 -6.31
C VAL A 139 -3.20 -9.94 -5.87
N LEU A 140 -3.03 -8.90 -5.07
CA LEU A 140 -4.11 -8.02 -4.63
C LEU A 140 -3.99 -6.69 -5.33
N THR A 141 -5.11 -6.19 -5.87
CA THR A 141 -5.19 -4.80 -6.32
C THR A 141 -6.10 -4.01 -5.42
N THR A 142 -5.78 -2.74 -5.25
CA THR A 142 -6.47 -1.85 -4.31
C THR A 142 -6.85 -0.51 -4.96
N LEU A 143 -7.74 0.23 -4.29
CA LEU A 143 -7.97 1.65 -4.58
C LEU A 143 -6.63 2.40 -4.51
N GLY A 144 -6.43 3.40 -5.36
CA GLY A 144 -5.13 4.08 -5.50
C GLY A 144 -4.19 3.42 -6.51
N GLY A 145 -4.54 2.25 -7.05
CA GLY A 145 -3.83 1.64 -8.18
C GLY A 145 -2.61 0.80 -7.81
N PHE A 146 -2.47 0.43 -6.54
CA PHE A 146 -1.37 -0.42 -6.07
C PHE A 146 -1.67 -1.89 -6.33
N LEU A 147 -0.62 -2.64 -6.63
CA LEU A 147 -0.65 -4.07 -6.78
C LEU A 147 0.35 -4.71 -5.81
N PHE A 148 -0.15 -5.58 -4.94
CA PHE A 148 0.62 -6.30 -3.93
C PHE A 148 0.71 -7.77 -4.32
N GLU A 149 1.90 -8.24 -4.66
CA GLU A 149 2.19 -9.64 -4.95
C GLU A 149 2.94 -10.26 -3.78
N GLY A 150 2.47 -11.41 -3.29
CA GLY A 150 3.12 -12.08 -2.17
C GLY A 150 2.41 -13.36 -1.73
N THR A 151 3.00 -14.03 -0.75
CA THR A 151 2.35 -15.19 -0.11
C THR A 151 1.40 -14.71 0.97
N LEU A 152 0.12 -15.10 0.87
CA LEU A 152 -0.91 -14.72 1.84
C LEU A 152 -0.71 -15.48 3.16
N GLY A 153 -0.38 -14.76 4.22
CA GLY A 153 -0.20 -15.34 5.57
C GLY A 153 -1.50 -15.40 6.37
N ALA A 154 -2.32 -14.36 6.30
CA ALA A 154 -3.60 -14.28 7.02
C ALA A 154 -4.57 -13.30 6.33
N ALA A 155 -5.88 -13.50 6.52
CA ALA A 155 -6.94 -12.66 5.95
C ALA A 155 -8.11 -12.49 6.94
N ASP A 156 -7.90 -11.73 8.02
CA ASP A 156 -8.82 -11.58 9.14
C ASP A 156 -9.08 -10.11 9.47
N ASN A 157 -10.21 -9.79 10.12
CA ASN A 157 -10.55 -8.43 10.55
C ASN A 157 -10.50 -7.35 9.43
N CYS A 158 -10.90 -7.73 8.21
CA CYS A 158 -10.78 -6.87 7.02
C CYS A 158 -9.34 -6.43 6.71
N LEU A 159 -8.36 -7.25 7.10
CA LEU A 159 -6.94 -7.07 6.82
C LEU A 159 -6.40 -8.32 6.13
N ALA A 160 -5.44 -8.14 5.22
CA ALA A 160 -4.63 -9.23 4.71
C ALA A 160 -3.16 -8.98 4.99
N LEU A 161 -2.49 -9.97 5.57
CA LEU A 161 -1.05 -9.96 5.79
C LEU A 161 -0.39 -10.79 4.70
N LEU A 162 0.53 -10.18 3.95
CA LEU A 162 1.30 -10.83 2.91
C LEU A 162 2.78 -10.77 3.24
N THR A 163 3.48 -11.87 2.98
CA THR A 163 4.93 -11.82 2.80
C THR A 163 5.20 -11.34 1.39
N VAL A 164 5.88 -10.20 1.26
CA VAL A 164 6.04 -9.50 -0.02
C VAL A 164 6.92 -10.33 -0.95
N ASN A 165 6.51 -10.43 -2.22
CA ASN A 165 7.39 -10.73 -3.33
C ASN A 165 7.75 -9.43 -4.06
N SER A 166 6.71 -8.70 -4.48
CA SER A 166 6.81 -7.45 -5.24
C SER A 166 5.62 -6.54 -4.91
N ILE A 167 5.88 -5.24 -4.77
CA ILE A 167 4.85 -4.20 -4.67
C ILE A 167 5.01 -3.26 -5.85
N PHE A 168 3.94 -3.05 -6.60
CA PHE A 168 3.92 -2.14 -7.73
C PHE A 168 3.17 -0.87 -7.34
N VAL A 169 3.87 0.25 -7.42
CA VAL A 169 3.36 1.58 -7.12
C VAL A 169 2.97 2.26 -8.43
N PRO A 170 1.84 2.98 -8.48
CA PRO A 170 1.46 3.74 -9.67
C PRO A 170 2.53 4.78 -10.05
N GLY A 171 2.76 4.93 -11.35
CA GLY A 171 3.68 5.93 -11.88
C GLY A 171 5.16 5.54 -11.89
N THR A 172 5.49 4.35 -11.38
CA THR A 172 6.87 3.83 -11.41
C THR A 172 6.96 2.55 -12.23
N ASP A 173 8.00 2.44 -13.06
CA ASP A 173 8.31 1.21 -13.81
C ASP A 173 9.02 0.14 -12.95
N GLN A 174 9.33 0.49 -11.71
CA GLN A 174 10.01 -0.38 -10.76
C GLN A 174 9.06 -0.87 -9.67
N CYS A 175 9.37 -2.05 -9.13
CA CYS A 175 8.65 -2.63 -8.02
C CYS A 175 9.52 -2.63 -6.76
N ILE A 176 8.88 -2.46 -5.60
CA ILE A 176 9.52 -2.61 -4.30
C ILE A 176 9.57 -4.11 -4.00
N SER A 177 10.76 -4.63 -3.75
CA SER A 177 10.98 -6.07 -3.67
C SER A 177 10.97 -6.57 -2.22
N ASN A 178 10.92 -7.90 -2.08
CA ASN A 178 11.07 -8.57 -0.79
C ASN A 178 12.42 -8.35 -0.07
N ARG A 179 13.40 -7.78 -0.78
CA ARG A 179 14.70 -7.39 -0.23
C ARG A 179 14.62 -6.06 0.51
N ASP A 180 13.64 -5.24 0.17
CA ASP A 180 13.49 -3.87 0.66
C ASP A 180 12.39 -3.85 1.74
N VAL A 181 11.27 -4.53 1.49
CA VAL A 181 10.12 -4.64 2.41
C VAL A 181 9.76 -6.10 2.62
N ARG A 182 9.65 -6.56 3.87
CA ARG A 182 9.40 -7.97 4.17
C ARG A 182 7.93 -8.37 4.11
N SER A 183 7.06 -7.53 4.64
CA SER A 183 5.64 -7.83 4.74
C SER A 183 4.80 -6.60 4.45
N VAL A 184 3.60 -6.83 3.94
CA VAL A 184 2.61 -5.78 3.74
C VAL A 184 1.30 -6.19 4.40
N LEU A 185 0.69 -5.26 5.13
CA LEU A 185 -0.64 -5.38 5.67
C LEU A 185 -1.58 -4.52 4.82
N VAL A 186 -2.53 -5.16 4.13
CA VAL A 186 -3.47 -4.51 3.21
C VAL A 186 -4.83 -4.39 3.87
N ASN A 187 -5.44 -3.22 3.78
CA ASN A 187 -6.79 -2.96 4.24
C ASN A 187 -7.81 -3.41 3.18
N LEU A 188 -8.55 -4.48 3.49
CA LEU A 188 -9.45 -5.14 2.55
C LEU A 188 -10.68 -4.30 2.19
N GLU A 189 -10.96 -3.21 2.90
CA GLU A 189 -11.94 -2.20 2.48
C GLU A 189 -11.54 -1.48 1.18
N SER A 190 -10.24 -1.45 0.87
CA SER A 190 -9.70 -0.89 -0.37
C SER A 190 -9.56 -1.91 -1.49
N LEU A 191 -9.87 -3.18 -1.25
CA LEU A 191 -9.63 -4.27 -2.18
C LEU A 191 -10.51 -4.13 -3.42
N THR A 192 -9.89 -4.16 -4.60
CA THR A 192 -10.59 -4.07 -5.89
C THR A 192 -10.54 -5.38 -6.66
N SER A 193 -9.50 -6.19 -6.51
CA SER A 193 -9.45 -7.54 -7.07
C SER A 193 -8.46 -8.45 -6.34
N ILE A 194 -8.68 -9.76 -6.50
CA ILE A 194 -7.76 -10.82 -6.07
C ILE A 194 -7.45 -11.73 -7.24
N SER A 195 -6.22 -12.24 -7.31
CA SER A 195 -5.81 -13.24 -8.28
C SER A 195 -4.77 -14.17 -7.65
N THR A 196 -4.67 -15.40 -8.14
CA THR A 196 -3.63 -16.36 -7.75
C THR A 196 -2.58 -16.45 -8.84
N VAL A 197 -1.30 -16.47 -8.46
CA VAL A 197 -0.23 -16.77 -9.40
C VAL A 197 -0.15 -18.28 -9.55
N CYS A 198 -0.84 -18.83 -10.54
CA CYS A 198 -0.79 -20.27 -10.80
C CYS A 198 0.55 -20.61 -11.47
N CYS A 199 1.36 -21.46 -10.85
CA CYS A 199 2.49 -22.10 -11.53
C CYS A 199 1.93 -23.16 -12.47
N CYS A 200 1.83 -22.85 -13.77
CA CYS A 200 1.64 -23.85 -14.82
C CYS A 200 2.97 -24.50 -15.19
#